data_AF-A0A350CW63-F1
#
_entry.id   AF-A0A350CW63-F1
#
_cell.length_a   1.000
_cell.length_b   1.000
_cell.length_c   1.000
_cell.angle_alpha   90.00
_cell.angle_beta   90.00
_cell.angle_gamma   90.00
#
_symmetry.space_group_name_H-M   'P 1'
#
loop_
_entity.id
_entity.type
_entity.pdbx_description
1 polymer ?
#
loop_
_entity_poly.entity_id
_entity_poly.type
_entity_poly.pdbx_seq_one_letter_code
_entity_poly.pdbx_strand_id
1 'polypeptide(L)'
;RYEDLVFVQPGVVGNDGRSHLHPDDNYGKGGILTDKKFMISSTWNAPKTAFDRKGDFFEGRGVDGVFFPLIKAFEFLGMKQLPSFMCNDVVKNPHIGEDVKRWKEHLRRVFKIE
;
A
#
# COMPACT_ATOMS: atom_id res chain seq x y z
N ARG A 1 -5.09 5.03 -13.78
CA ARG A 1 -4.49 5.07 -15.14
C ARG A 1 -3.26 4.19 -15.26
N TYR A 2 -2.18 4.38 -14.50
CA TYR A 2 -0.99 3.51 -14.62
C TYR A 2 -1.34 2.06 -14.30
N GLU A 3 -1.98 1.81 -13.15
CA GLU A 3 -2.44 0.48 -12.74
C GLU A 3 -3.31 -0.17 -13.81
N ASP A 4 -4.34 0.52 -14.30
CA ASP A 4 -5.25 0.00 -15.32
C ASP A 4 -4.56 -0.40 -16.63
N LEU A 5 -3.50 0.32 -17.00
CA LEU A 5 -2.76 0.04 -18.24
C LEU A 5 -1.71 -1.06 -18.06
N VAL A 6 -1.06 -1.12 -16.89
CA VAL A 6 0.09 -2.00 -16.66
C VAL A 6 -0.31 -3.32 -16.02
N PHE A 7 -1.21 -3.31 -15.05
CA PHE A 7 -1.55 -4.52 -14.28
C PHE A 7 -2.25 -5.56 -15.16
N VAL A 8 -2.94 -5.14 -16.21
CA VAL A 8 -3.65 -6.03 -17.14
C VAL A 8 -2.75 -6.65 -18.21
N GLN A 9 -1.47 -6.28 -18.26
CA GLN A 9 -0.56 -6.78 -19.29
C GLN A 9 -0.18 -8.25 -19.05
N PRO A 10 0.01 -9.04 -20.13
CA PRO A 10 0.54 -10.40 -20.02
C PRO A 10 1.86 -10.41 -19.23
N GLY A 11 1.99 -11.36 -18.30
CA GLY A 11 3.19 -11.48 -17.45
C GLY A 11 3.19 -10.59 -16.20
N VAL A 12 2.16 -9.76 -15.99
CA VAL A 12 1.95 -9.01 -14.74
C VAL A 12 0.81 -9.63 -13.92
N VAL A 13 -0.34 -9.84 -14.54
CA VAL A 13 -1.49 -10.52 -13.93
C VAL A 13 -1.53 -11.99 -14.35
N GLY A 14 -1.90 -12.86 -13.41
CA GLY A 14 -2.19 -14.27 -13.68
C GLY A 14 -3.68 -14.47 -13.97
N ASN A 15 -4.45 -14.81 -12.94
CA ASN A 15 -5.91 -14.88 -12.98
C ASN A 15 -6.50 -14.46 -11.62
N ASP A 16 -7.80 -14.57 -11.45
CA ASP A 16 -8.46 -14.21 -10.19
C ASP A 16 -8.35 -15.29 -9.10
N GLY A 17 -7.79 -16.47 -9.39
CA GLY A 17 -7.61 -17.59 -8.46
C GLY A 17 -8.82 -18.53 -8.34
N ARG A 18 -9.95 -18.21 -8.97
CA ARG A 18 -11.16 -19.03 -8.91
C ARG A 18 -11.15 -20.13 -9.96
N SER A 19 -12.01 -21.13 -9.80
CA SER A 19 -12.20 -22.18 -10.80
C SER A 19 -13.67 -22.50 -10.99
N HIS A 20 -14.03 -23.15 -12.10
CA HIS A 20 -15.41 -23.58 -12.35
C HIS A 20 -15.96 -24.56 -11.30
N LEU A 21 -15.09 -25.31 -10.63
CA LEU A 21 -15.48 -26.23 -9.54
C LEU A 21 -15.76 -25.49 -8.23
N HIS A 22 -15.14 -24.33 -8.03
CA HIS A 22 -15.23 -23.51 -6.82
C HIS A 22 -15.34 -22.02 -7.18
N PRO A 23 -16.50 -21.57 -7.71
CA PRO A 23 -16.66 -20.21 -8.25
C PRO A 23 -16.73 -19.12 -7.18
N ASP A 24 -17.02 -19.48 -5.92
CA ASP A 24 -17.16 -18.54 -4.80
C ASP A 24 -15.90 -18.43 -3.93
N ASP A 25 -14.89 -19.26 -4.20
CA ASP A 25 -13.67 -19.36 -3.40
C ASP A 25 -12.45 -18.77 -4.11
N ASN A 26 -11.46 -18.31 -3.33
CA ASN A 26 -10.09 -18.00 -3.78
C ASN A 26 -9.89 -16.75 -4.65
N TYR A 27 -10.88 -15.86 -4.77
CA TYR A 27 -10.68 -14.56 -5.41
C TYR A 27 -9.44 -13.83 -4.84
N GLY A 28 -8.54 -13.39 -5.73
CA GLY A 28 -7.29 -12.72 -5.41
C GLY A 28 -6.09 -13.64 -5.14
N LYS A 29 -6.22 -14.96 -5.32
CA LYS A 29 -5.10 -15.92 -5.11
C LYS A 29 -4.37 -16.33 -6.39
N GLY A 30 -4.75 -15.79 -7.55
CA GLY A 30 -4.20 -16.18 -8.87
C GLY A 30 -2.99 -15.35 -9.35
N GLY A 31 -2.45 -14.50 -8.50
CA GLY A 31 -1.30 -13.65 -8.81
C GLY A 31 0.00 -14.44 -9.02
N ILE A 32 0.88 -13.93 -9.90
CA ILE A 32 2.13 -14.61 -10.30
C ILE A 32 3.40 -13.95 -9.73
N LEU A 33 3.31 -12.71 -9.21
CA LEU A 33 4.46 -11.94 -8.70
C LEU A 33 4.73 -12.24 -7.21
N THR A 34 4.71 -13.52 -6.84
CA THR A 34 4.71 -14.00 -5.43
C THR A 34 6.03 -13.79 -4.69
N ASP A 35 7.12 -13.59 -5.43
CA ASP A 35 8.45 -13.25 -4.95
C ASP A 35 8.61 -11.75 -4.66
N LYS A 36 7.68 -10.92 -5.15
CA LYS A 36 7.82 -9.46 -5.13
C LYS A 36 7.13 -8.83 -3.94
N LYS A 37 7.63 -7.66 -3.58
CA LYS A 37 7.11 -6.83 -2.49
C LYS A 37 6.82 -5.43 -2.99
N PHE A 38 5.88 -4.75 -2.35
CA PHE A 38 5.59 -3.35 -2.61
C PHE A 38 5.51 -2.56 -1.30
N MET A 39 5.66 -1.24 -1.38
CA MET A 39 5.57 -0.33 -0.24
C MET A 39 4.86 0.93 -0.69
N ILE A 40 3.96 1.45 0.13
CA ILE A 40 3.33 2.75 -0.11
C ILE A 40 4.12 3.82 0.65
N SER A 41 4.61 4.81 -0.08
CA SER A 41 5.19 6.04 0.49
C SER A 41 4.34 7.22 0.03
N SER A 42 3.71 7.93 0.97
CA SER A 42 2.73 8.98 0.66
C SER A 42 2.96 10.28 1.43
N THR A 43 2.49 11.39 0.86
CA THR A 43 2.59 12.73 1.46
C THR A 43 1.21 13.36 1.51
N TRP A 44 0.78 13.80 2.70
CA TRP A 44 -0.56 14.33 2.93
C TRP A 44 -0.52 15.66 3.66
N ASN A 45 -1.42 16.57 3.29
CA ASN A 45 -1.70 17.73 4.15
C ASN A 45 -2.59 17.38 5.35
N ALA A 46 -3.28 16.24 5.32
CA ALA A 46 -4.06 15.78 6.47
C ALA A 46 -3.12 15.48 7.66
N PRO A 47 -3.50 15.87 8.90
CA PRO A 47 -2.73 15.52 10.09
C PRO A 47 -2.86 14.01 10.36
N LYS A 48 -1.86 13.44 11.07
CA LYS A 48 -1.84 12.02 11.40
C LYS A 48 -3.09 11.55 12.16
N THR A 49 -3.66 12.41 13.01
CA THR A 49 -4.86 12.09 13.80
C THR A 49 -6.08 11.78 12.95
N ALA A 50 -6.19 12.37 11.74
CA ALA A 50 -7.29 12.08 10.83
C ALA A 50 -7.37 10.59 10.43
N PHE A 51 -6.23 9.90 10.46
CA PHE A 51 -6.09 8.48 10.13
C PHE A 51 -6.26 7.56 11.33
N ASP A 52 -5.72 7.95 12.50
CA ASP A 52 -5.60 7.04 13.65
C ASP A 52 -6.68 7.23 14.72
N ARG A 53 -7.26 8.44 14.83
CA ARG A 53 -8.23 8.75 15.88
C ARG A 53 -9.62 8.28 15.45
N LYS A 54 -10.24 7.43 16.27
CA LYS A 54 -11.66 7.06 16.10
C LYS A 54 -12.54 8.30 16.20
N GLY A 55 -13.49 8.45 15.27
CA GLY A 55 -14.38 9.60 15.18
C GLY A 55 -13.86 10.77 14.34
N ASP A 56 -12.57 10.80 13.97
CA ASP A 56 -12.07 11.69 12.92
C ASP A 56 -12.40 11.10 11.52
N PHE A 57 -12.06 11.82 10.45
CA PHE A 57 -12.53 11.57 9.08
C PHE A 57 -12.34 10.13 8.55
N PHE A 58 -11.19 9.50 8.82
CA PHE A 58 -10.95 8.11 8.39
C PHE A 58 -11.27 7.07 9.48
N GLU A 59 -11.99 7.49 10.52
CA GLU A 59 -12.56 6.61 11.56
C GLU A 59 -11.54 5.77 12.33
N GLY A 60 -10.26 6.16 12.35
CA GLY A 60 -9.21 5.38 12.98
C GLY A 60 -8.79 4.13 12.19
N ARG A 61 -9.06 4.07 10.88
CA ARG A 61 -8.69 2.93 10.01
C ARG A 61 -7.20 2.90 9.65
N GLY A 62 -6.44 3.95 9.99
CA GLY A 62 -5.05 4.10 9.62
C GLY A 62 -4.85 4.33 8.12
N VAL A 63 -3.60 4.60 7.72
CA VAL A 63 -3.26 4.91 6.32
C VAL A 63 -3.50 3.72 5.38
N ASP A 64 -3.23 2.49 5.83
CA ASP A 64 -3.46 1.29 5.02
C ASP A 64 -4.97 1.01 4.84
N GLY A 65 -5.81 1.39 5.81
CA GLY A 65 -7.25 1.34 5.64
C GLY A 65 -7.76 2.31 4.56
N VAL A 66 -7.14 3.48 4.43
CA VAL A 66 -7.43 4.45 3.37
C VAL A 66 -6.95 3.93 2.01
N PHE A 67 -5.78 3.29 1.94
CA PHE A 67 -5.23 2.70 0.72
C PHE A 67 -5.68 1.26 0.46
N PHE A 68 -6.72 0.76 1.15
CA PHE A 68 -7.12 -0.65 1.05
C PHE A 68 -7.35 -1.13 -0.40
N PRO A 69 -8.07 -0.41 -1.28
CA PRO A 69 -8.23 -0.85 -2.67
C PRO A 69 -6.91 -0.93 -3.44
N LEU A 70 -5.99 0.01 -3.21
CA LEU A 70 -4.66 0.02 -3.82
C LEU A 70 -3.82 -1.17 -3.36
N ILE A 71 -3.81 -1.44 -2.05
CA ILE A 71 -3.14 -2.62 -1.46
C ILE A 71 -3.68 -3.89 -2.10
N LYS A 72 -5.01 -4.01 -2.24
CA LYS A 72 -5.64 -5.18 -2.87
C LYS A 72 -5.30 -5.33 -4.36
N ALA A 73 -5.11 -4.24 -5.09
CA ALA A 73 -4.65 -4.31 -6.47
C ALA A 73 -3.25 -4.95 -6.57
N PHE A 74 -2.31 -4.59 -5.69
CA PHE A 74 -0.98 -5.23 -5.65
C PHE A 74 -1.02 -6.68 -5.13
N GLU A 75 -1.81 -6.96 -4.09
CA GLU A 75 -1.97 -8.32 -3.56
C GLU A 75 -2.62 -9.26 -4.58
N PHE A 76 -3.54 -8.76 -5.42
CA PHE A 76 -4.13 -9.52 -6.52
C PHE A 76 -3.08 -10.01 -7.52
N LEU A 77 -1.99 -9.24 -7.73
CA LEU A 77 -0.85 -9.67 -8.53
C LEU A 77 0.05 -10.69 -7.81
N GLY A 78 -0.20 -10.97 -6.53
CA GLY A 78 0.55 -11.90 -5.69
C GLY A 78 1.63 -11.24 -4.84
N MET A 79 1.79 -9.91 -4.91
CA MET A 79 2.84 -9.18 -4.20
C MET A 79 2.54 -9.07 -2.70
N LYS A 80 3.59 -8.91 -1.89
CA LYS A 80 3.48 -8.75 -0.43
C LYS A 80 3.78 -7.33 0.02
N GLN A 81 2.93 -6.76 0.88
CA GLN A 81 3.12 -5.41 1.39
C GLN A 81 4.29 -5.34 2.39
N LEU A 82 5.10 -4.30 2.26
CA LEU A 82 6.03 -3.79 3.27
C LEU A 82 5.37 -2.67 4.05
N PRO A 83 5.81 -2.40 5.30
CA PRO A 83 5.22 -1.35 6.13
C PRO A 83 5.13 -0.01 5.37
N SER A 84 3.95 0.62 5.36
CA SER A 84 3.76 1.90 4.68
C SER A 84 4.48 3.06 5.39
N PHE A 85 4.82 4.08 4.63
CA PHE A 85 5.38 5.34 5.11
C PHE A 85 4.48 6.52 4.72
N MET A 86 4.30 7.46 5.64
CA MET A 86 3.48 8.66 5.40
C MET A 86 4.09 9.89 6.09
N CYS A 87 4.15 10.98 5.33
CA CYS A 87 4.34 12.33 5.84
C CYS A 87 2.99 13.04 5.96
N ASN A 88 2.79 13.80 7.03
CA ASN A 88 1.53 14.47 7.35
C ASN A 88 1.75 15.97 7.53
N ASP A 89 0.70 16.75 7.32
CA ASP A 89 0.69 18.21 7.44
C ASP A 89 1.75 18.94 6.59
N VAL A 90 2.10 18.35 5.44
CA VAL A 90 3.26 18.78 4.63
C VAL A 90 3.10 20.15 3.97
N VAL A 91 1.90 20.75 3.98
CA VAL A 91 1.67 22.11 3.45
C VAL A 91 1.55 23.13 4.58
N LYS A 92 0.77 22.86 5.64
CA LYS A 92 0.56 23.85 6.71
C LYS A 92 1.66 23.84 7.78
N ASN A 93 2.36 22.73 7.97
CA ASN A 93 3.41 22.58 8.97
C ASN A 93 4.55 21.66 8.46
N PRO A 94 5.31 22.10 7.44
CA PRO A 94 6.31 21.25 6.79
C PRO A 94 7.53 20.99 7.69
N HIS A 95 7.87 19.72 7.89
CA HIS A 95 9.07 19.27 8.64
C HIS A 95 10.02 18.45 7.75
N ILE A 96 10.42 19.02 6.62
CA ILE A 96 11.15 18.30 5.54
C ILE A 96 12.38 17.56 6.07
N GLY A 97 13.20 18.19 6.92
CA GLY A 97 14.41 17.57 7.48
C GLY A 97 14.09 16.33 8.35
N GLU A 98 13.03 16.41 9.14
CA GLU A 98 12.58 15.31 10.00
C GLU A 98 11.96 14.18 9.18
N ASP A 99 11.17 14.52 8.15
CA ASP A 99 10.58 13.55 7.25
C ASP A 99 11.64 12.78 6.46
N VAL A 100 12.69 13.46 5.99
CA VAL A 100 13.85 12.80 5.35
C VAL A 100 14.57 11.88 6.33
N LYS A 101 14.75 12.30 7.59
CA LYS A 101 15.36 11.44 8.63
C LYS A 101 14.52 10.20 8.90
N ARG A 102 13.22 10.37 9.15
CA ARG A 102 12.25 9.28 9.36
C ARG A 102 12.19 8.33 8.17
N TRP A 103 12.24 8.85 6.94
CA TRP A 103 12.25 8.05 5.73
C TRP A 103 13.49 7.16 5.64
N LYS A 104 14.68 7.73 5.87
CA LYS A 104 15.94 6.95 5.91
C LYS A 104 15.91 5.87 6.97
N GLU A 105 15.43 6.19 8.18
CA GLU A 105 15.27 5.20 9.27
C GLU A 105 14.27 4.10 8.91
N HIS A 106 13.16 4.47 8.27
CA HIS A 106 12.16 3.53 7.79
C HIS A 106 12.76 2.56 6.76
N LEU A 107 13.48 3.08 5.75
CA LEU A 107 14.14 2.25 4.73
C LEU A 107 15.18 1.32 5.34
N ARG A 108 16.05 1.81 6.23
CA ARG A 108 17.03 0.96 6.94
C ARG A 108 16.36 -0.18 7.67
N ARG A 109 15.27 0.10 8.39
CA ARG A 109 14.51 -0.93 9.12
C ARG A 109 13.85 -1.95 8.19
N VAL A 110 13.21 -1.49 7.12
CA VAL A 110 12.46 -2.37 6.19
C VAL A 110 13.38 -3.24 5.36
N PHE A 111 14.48 -2.68 4.86
CA PHE A 111 15.42 -3.38 3.98
C PHE A 111 16.64 -3.95 4.72
N LYS A 112 16.74 -3.74 6.03
CA LYS A 112 17.88 -4.16 6.87
C LYS A 112 19.22 -3.65 6.31
N ILE A 113 19.23 -2.40 5.87
CA ILE A 113 20.41 -1.71 5.36
C ILE A 113 21.11 -1.06 6.55
N GLU A 114 22.39 -1.37 6.75
CA GLU A 114 23.26 -0.76 7.77
C GLU A 114 23.50 0.74 7.48
#